data_AF-A0A654BX81-F1
#
_entry.id   AF-A0A654BX81-F1
#
_cell.length_a   1.000
_cell.length_b   1.000
_cell.length_c   1.000
_cell.angle_alpha   90.00
_cell.angle_beta   90.00
_cell.angle_gamma   90.00
#
_symmetry.space_group_name_H-M   'P 1'
#
loop_
_entity.id
_entity.type
_entity.pdbx_description
1 polymer ?
#
loop_
_entity_poly.entity_id
_entity_poly.type
_entity_poly.pdbx_seq_one_letter_code
_entity_poly.pdbx_strand_id
1 'polypeptide(L)'
;MLQEPVLSELLAAGDEINLALLALDSKKFATDGERRLARRAVLEDAMAKHNLPDLRETVLSHEISALVANRPAMIGLFDFQELKAMCRLRVAPSLVDRFVAAKRRNPSFGLSEIVALAVYSPENHQWGHIWQE
;
A
#
# COMPACT_ATOMS: atom_id res chain seq x y z
N MET A 1 21.29 8.01 10.36
CA MET A 1 20.73 6.93 9.51
C MET A 1 19.33 6.66 10.01
N LEU A 2 18.30 6.93 9.20
CA LEU A 2 16.94 6.51 9.54
C LEU A 2 16.88 5.00 9.33
N GLN A 3 16.55 4.26 10.39
CA GLN A 3 16.36 2.81 10.36
C GLN A 3 15.16 2.53 9.45
N GLU A 4 15.24 1.53 8.57
CA GLU A 4 14.08 1.18 7.76
C GLU A 4 12.93 0.78 8.71
N PRO A 5 11.74 1.38 8.56
CA PRO A 5 10.61 1.08 9.44
C PRO A 5 10.26 -0.40 9.34
N VAL A 6 9.98 -1.01 10.49
CA VAL A 6 9.67 -2.44 10.55
C VAL A 6 8.35 -2.66 9.81
N LEU A 7 8.25 -3.69 8.97
CA LEU A 7 7.04 -3.97 8.18
C LEU A 7 5.75 -3.95 9.03
N SER A 8 5.82 -4.44 10.27
CA SER A 8 4.70 -4.41 11.21
C SER A 8 4.25 -3.00 11.60
N GLU A 9 5.17 -2.03 11.74
CA GLU A 9 4.86 -0.64 12.07
C GLU A 9 4.17 0.05 10.89
N LEU A 10 4.62 -0.22 9.66
CA LEU A 10 3.99 0.31 8.45
C LEU A 10 2.61 -0.29 8.21
N LEU A 11 2.45 -1.60 8.46
CA LEU A 11 1.14 -2.25 8.39
C LEU A 11 0.19 -1.65 9.41
N ALA A 12 0.64 -1.40 10.65
CA ALA A 12 -0.17 -0.76 11.67
C ALA A 12 -0.60 0.67 11.27
N ALA A 13 0.32 1.47 10.72
CA ALA A 13 0.00 2.79 10.18
C ALA A 13 -1.02 2.70 9.04
N GLY A 14 -0.82 1.74 8.12
CA GLY A 14 -1.72 1.49 7.00
C GLY A 14 -3.12 1.05 7.43
N ASP A 15 -3.23 0.15 8.41
CA ASP A 15 -4.49 -0.33 8.96
C ASP A 15 -5.27 0.82 9.61
N GLU A 16 -4.59 1.69 10.37
CA GLU A 16 -5.20 2.87 10.98
C GLU A 16 -5.74 3.83 9.92
N ILE A 17 -4.96 4.10 8.86
CA ILE A 17 -5.42 4.93 7.72
C ILE A 17 -6.63 4.28 7.05
N ASN A 18 -6.57 2.98 6.77
CA ASN A 18 -7.66 2.22 6.13
C ASN A 18 -8.96 2.33 6.93
N LEU A 19 -8.90 2.14 8.25
CA LEU A 19 -10.06 2.27 9.14
C LEU A 19 -10.58 3.71 9.18
N ALA A 20 -9.70 4.70 9.28
CA ALA A 20 -10.08 6.12 9.31
C ALA A 20 -10.75 6.56 8.00
N LEU A 21 -10.22 6.14 6.85
CA LEU A 21 -10.81 6.42 5.54
C LEU A 21 -12.17 5.73 5.35
N LEU A 22 -12.32 4.47 5.77
CA LEU A 22 -13.61 3.79 5.79
C LEU A 22 -14.64 4.54 6.65
N ALA A 23 -14.22 5.05 7.80
CA ALA A 23 -15.08 5.87 8.65
C ALA A 23 -15.48 7.19 7.98
N LEU A 24 -14.58 7.82 7.20
CA LEU A 24 -14.91 9.00 6.41
C LEU A 24 -15.90 8.69 5.27
N ASP A 25 -15.77 7.54 4.60
CA ASP A 25 -16.67 7.16 3.50
C ASP A 25 -18.12 6.96 3.98
N SER A 26 -18.32 6.69 5.28
CA SER A 26 -19.66 6.65 5.90
C SER A 26 -20.28 8.04 6.16
N LYS A 27 -19.49 9.12 6.07
CA LYS A 27 -19.94 10.50 6.34
C LYS A 27 -20.47 11.17 5.08
N LYS A 28 -21.47 12.04 5.26
CA LYS A 28 -21.92 12.96 4.20
C LYS A 28 -21.11 14.25 4.28
N PHE A 29 -20.53 14.64 3.15
CA PHE A 29 -19.85 15.92 2.97
C PHE A 29 -20.71 16.82 2.08
N ALA A 30 -20.68 18.13 2.32
CA ALA A 30 -21.43 19.07 1.49
C ALA A 30 -20.74 19.28 0.13
N THR A 31 -19.41 19.12 0.08
CA THR A 31 -18.64 19.21 -1.16
C THR A 31 -17.55 18.15 -1.25
N ASP A 32 -17.10 17.87 -2.47
CA ASP A 32 -15.91 17.02 -2.68
C ASP A 32 -14.63 17.67 -2.12
N GLY A 33 -14.59 19.00 -2.02
CA GLY A 33 -13.47 19.71 -1.40
C GLY A 33 -13.33 19.41 0.09
N GLU A 34 -14.44 19.40 0.83
CA GLU A 34 -14.46 19.00 2.24
C GLU A 34 -14.04 17.54 2.44
N ARG A 35 -14.48 16.65 1.53
CA ARG A 35 -14.06 15.25 1.55
C ARG A 35 -12.56 15.11 1.37
N ARG A 36 -11.97 15.82 0.38
CA ARG A 36 -10.52 15.81 0.13
C ARG A 36 -9.74 16.35 1.34
N LEU A 37 -10.19 17.44 1.95
CA LEU A 37 -9.56 18.00 3.16
C LEU A 37 -9.60 17.00 4.32
N ALA A 38 -10.72 16.32 4.54
CA ALA A 38 -10.84 15.30 5.58
C ALA A 38 -9.91 14.10 5.32
N ARG A 39 -9.81 13.62 4.08
CA ARG A 39 -8.90 12.54 3.69
C ARG A 39 -7.43 12.93 3.90
N ARG A 40 -7.07 14.14 3.50
CA ARG A 40 -5.72 14.68 3.72
C ARG A 40 -5.38 14.79 5.20
N ALA A 41 -6.32 15.24 6.03
CA ALA A 41 -6.12 15.31 7.48
C ALA A 41 -5.86 13.93 8.10
N VAL A 42 -6.53 12.87 7.62
CA VAL A 42 -6.25 11.49 8.07
C VAL A 42 -4.82 11.08 7.75
N LEU A 43 -4.33 11.38 6.54
CA LEU A 43 -2.97 11.05 6.17
C LEU A 43 -1.94 11.87 6.96
N GLU A 44 -2.16 13.17 7.14
CA GLU A 44 -1.26 14.04 7.90
C GLU A 44 -1.20 13.63 9.39
N ASP A 45 -2.34 13.24 9.98
CA ASP A 45 -2.40 12.71 11.36
C ASP A 45 -1.63 11.39 11.50
N ALA A 46 -1.87 10.44 10.59
CA ALA A 46 -1.15 9.17 10.60
C ALA A 46 0.36 9.36 10.38
N MET A 47 0.75 10.28 9.48
CA MET A 47 2.15 10.61 9.23
C MET A 47 2.84 11.12 10.50
N ALA A 48 2.20 12.06 11.23
CA ALA A 48 2.73 12.60 12.48
C ALA A 48 2.78 11.52 13.58
N LYS A 49 1.72 10.72 13.72
CA LYS A 49 1.60 9.69 14.76
C LYS A 49 2.60 8.56 14.62
N HIS A 50 2.86 8.12 13.38
CA HIS A 50 3.74 6.99 13.06
C HIS A 50 5.15 7.42 12.62
N ASN A 51 5.47 8.71 12.71
CA ASN A 51 6.76 9.29 12.28
C ASN A 51 7.13 8.91 10.83
N LEU A 52 6.14 8.88 9.94
CA LEU A 52 6.39 8.59 8.52
C LEU A 52 7.07 9.80 7.87
N PRO A 53 8.05 9.58 6.98
CA PRO A 53 8.93 10.65 6.50
C PRO A 53 8.21 11.66 5.60
N ASP A 54 7.20 11.21 4.86
CA ASP A 54 6.39 12.05 4.00
C ASP A 54 5.01 11.44 3.71
N LEU A 55 4.18 12.24 3.04
CA LEU A 55 2.85 11.82 2.61
C LEU A 55 2.90 10.61 1.66
N ARG A 56 3.97 10.47 0.87
CA ARG A 56 4.13 9.37 -0.09
C ARG A 56 4.35 8.04 0.63
N GLU A 57 5.18 7.98 1.66
CA GLU A 57 5.34 6.78 2.50
C GLU A 57 4.08 6.50 3.33
N THR A 58 3.33 7.53 3.70
CA THR A 58 2.02 7.38 4.35
C THR A 58 1.00 6.70 3.46
N VAL A 59 0.87 7.16 2.21
CA VAL A 59 -0.02 6.53 1.22
C VAL A 59 0.45 5.11 0.89
N LEU A 60 1.77 4.87 0.77
CA LEU A 60 2.31 3.53 0.56
C LEU A 60 1.96 2.58 1.72
N SER A 61 2.00 3.05 2.96
CA SER A 61 1.61 2.23 4.12
C SER A 61 0.15 1.79 4.03
N HIS A 62 -0.74 2.73 3.68
CA HIS A 62 -2.16 2.45 3.39
C HIS A 62 -2.34 1.39 2.29
N GLU A 63 -1.62 1.53 1.16
CA GLU A 63 -1.71 0.60 0.03
C GLU A 63 -1.17 -0.79 0.36
N ILE A 64 -0.03 -0.87 1.05
CA ILE A 64 0.59 -2.15 1.45
C ILE A 64 -0.31 -2.88 2.44
N SER A 65 -0.85 -2.16 3.44
CA SER A 65 -1.84 -2.72 4.37
C SER A 65 -3.06 -3.25 3.63
N ALA A 66 -3.64 -2.48 2.70
CA ALA A 66 -4.79 -2.93 1.91
C ALA A 66 -4.48 -4.15 1.04
N LEU A 67 -3.29 -4.18 0.42
CA LEU A 67 -2.81 -5.30 -0.37
C LEU A 67 -2.73 -6.58 0.47
N VAL A 68 -2.11 -6.46 1.65
CA VAL A 68 -1.89 -7.57 2.59
C VAL A 68 -3.19 -8.03 3.25
N ALA A 69 -4.10 -7.13 3.61
CA ALA A 69 -5.38 -7.46 4.20
C ALA A 69 -6.21 -8.38 3.28
N ASN A 70 -6.13 -8.16 1.97
CA ASN A 70 -6.78 -9.01 0.98
C ASN A 70 -6.03 -10.34 0.73
N ARG A 71 -4.74 -10.42 1.09
CA ARG A 71 -3.86 -11.58 0.85
C ARG A 71 -2.87 -11.79 2.00
N PRO A 72 -3.32 -12.29 3.18
CA PRO A 72 -2.48 -12.35 4.39
C PRO A 72 -1.20 -13.17 4.23
N ALA A 73 -1.19 -14.15 3.31
CA ALA A 73 -0.01 -14.95 2.99
C ALA A 73 1.19 -14.12 2.49
N MET A 74 0.98 -12.88 2.04
CA MET A 74 2.04 -12.00 1.56
C MET A 74 3.02 -11.58 2.66
N ILE A 75 2.58 -11.43 3.92
CA ILE A 75 3.44 -11.01 5.05
C ILE A 75 4.62 -11.97 5.25
N GLY A 76 4.39 -13.27 5.07
CA GLY A 76 5.42 -14.29 5.23
C GLY A 76 6.18 -14.63 3.95
N LEU A 77 5.76 -14.08 2.81
CA LEU A 77 6.35 -14.39 1.50
C LEU A 77 7.20 -13.24 0.97
N PHE A 78 6.78 -11.99 1.19
CA PHE A 78 7.44 -10.83 0.60
C PHE A 78 8.00 -9.91 1.68
N ASP A 79 9.21 -9.40 1.44
CA ASP A 79 9.78 -8.36 2.26
C ASP A 79 9.14 -7.00 1.94
N PHE A 80 9.51 -5.99 2.73
CA PHE A 80 8.98 -4.66 2.58
C PHE A 80 9.27 -4.04 1.20
N GLN A 81 10.48 -4.23 0.66
CA GLN A 81 10.88 -3.63 -0.61
C GLN A 81 10.09 -4.24 -1.78
N GLU A 82 9.81 -5.53 -1.72
CA GLU A 82 8.98 -6.23 -2.69
C GLU A 82 7.53 -5.77 -2.64
N LEU A 83 6.93 -5.67 -1.44
CA LEU A 83 5.56 -5.15 -1.27
C LEU A 83 5.44 -3.72 -1.77
N LYS A 84 6.41 -2.87 -1.40
CA LYS A 84 6.50 -1.48 -1.85
C LYS A 84 6.63 -1.37 -3.37
N ALA A 85 7.42 -2.25 -3.98
CA ALA A 85 7.55 -2.29 -5.43
C ALA A 85 6.23 -2.65 -6.11
N MET A 86 5.48 -3.63 -5.59
CA MET A 86 4.16 -3.99 -6.15
C MET A 86 3.17 -2.82 -6.11
N CYS A 87 3.11 -2.08 -5.00
CA CYS A 87 2.26 -0.89 -4.89
C CYS A 87 2.71 0.23 -5.85
N ARG A 88 4.01 0.55 -5.88
CA ARG A 88 4.56 1.60 -6.77
C ARG A 88 4.38 1.28 -8.25
N LEU A 89 4.55 0.01 -8.62
CA LEU A 89 4.36 -0.49 -9.98
C LEU A 89 2.89 -0.69 -10.33
N ARG A 90 1.96 -0.45 -9.39
CA ARG A 90 0.53 -0.57 -9.65
C ARG A 90 0.14 -1.95 -10.16
N VAL A 91 0.76 -2.99 -9.58
CA VAL A 91 0.58 -4.38 -10.01
C VAL A 91 -0.88 -4.79 -9.82
N ALA A 92 -1.54 -5.28 -10.88
CA ALA A 92 -2.93 -5.73 -10.76
C ALA A 92 -3.09 -6.93 -9.80
N PRO A 93 -4.25 -7.09 -9.14
CA PRO A 93 -4.49 -8.21 -8.21
C PRO A 93 -4.21 -9.60 -8.82
N SER A 94 -4.59 -9.80 -10.08
CA SER A 94 -4.31 -11.00 -10.89
C SER A 94 -2.82 -11.33 -10.96
N LEU A 95 -1.98 -10.29 -11.11
CA LEU A 95 -0.54 -10.42 -11.21
C LEU A 95 0.11 -10.66 -9.83
N VAL A 96 -0.45 -10.07 -8.76
CA VAL A 96 -0.03 -10.38 -7.39
C VAL A 96 -0.23 -11.87 -7.08
N ASP A 97 -1.38 -12.44 -7.46
CA ASP A 97 -1.67 -13.87 -7.25
C ASP A 97 -0.65 -14.77 -7.97
N ARG A 98 -0.23 -14.36 -9.17
CA ARG A 98 0.87 -15.01 -9.91
C ARG A 98 2.20 -14.90 -9.18
N PHE A 99 2.54 -13.74 -8.61
CA PHE A 99 3.77 -13.57 -7.84
C PHE A 99 3.78 -14.44 -6.59
N VAL A 100 2.67 -14.52 -5.86
CA VAL A 100 2.51 -15.43 -4.71
C VAL A 100 2.76 -16.88 -5.14
N ALA A 101 2.16 -17.32 -6.25
CA ALA A 101 2.38 -18.67 -6.78
C ALA A 101 3.83 -18.91 -7.22
N ALA A 102 4.47 -17.92 -7.85
CA ALA A 102 5.86 -18.00 -8.28
C ALA A 102 6.81 -18.11 -7.08
N LYS A 103 6.65 -17.24 -6.06
CA LYS A 103 7.53 -17.24 -4.88
C LYS A 103 7.38 -18.49 -4.01
N ARG A 104 6.17 -19.04 -3.93
CA ARG A 104 5.95 -20.35 -3.27
C ARG A 104 6.67 -21.51 -3.96
N ARG A 105 6.80 -21.46 -5.28
CA ARG A 105 7.50 -22.50 -6.07
C ARG A 105 9.01 -22.27 -6.11
N ASN A 106 9.42 -21.00 -6.12
CA ASN A 106 10.81 -20.59 -6.13
C ASN A 106 11.05 -19.50 -5.07
N PRO A 107 11.60 -19.86 -3.89
CA PRO A 107 11.91 -18.89 -2.85
C PRO A 107 12.89 -17.79 -3.27
N SER A 108 13.68 -17.98 -4.33
CA SER A 108 14.60 -16.96 -4.85
C SER A 108 13.90 -15.88 -5.69
N PHE A 109 12.62 -16.08 -6.04
CA PHE A 109 11.83 -15.06 -6.73
C PHE A 109 11.70 -13.84 -5.84
N GLY A 110 12.10 -12.68 -6.34
CA GLY A 110 11.99 -11.45 -5.57
C GLY A 110 11.90 -10.18 -6.40
N LEU A 111 12.49 -9.10 -5.89
CA LEU A 111 12.30 -7.75 -6.43
C LEU A 111 12.62 -7.64 -7.93
N SER A 112 13.71 -8.26 -8.38
CA SER A 112 14.13 -8.21 -9.79
C SER A 112 13.09 -8.83 -10.72
N GLU A 113 12.55 -9.99 -10.36
CA GLU A 113 11.51 -10.67 -11.13
C GLU A 113 10.17 -9.94 -11.06
N ILE A 114 9.81 -9.38 -9.91
CA ILE A 114 8.61 -8.55 -9.74
C ILE A 114 8.65 -7.36 -10.70
N VAL A 115 9.76 -6.61 -10.71
CA VAL A 115 9.94 -5.45 -11.60
C VAL A 115 9.88 -5.89 -13.06
N ALA A 116 10.62 -6.93 -13.43
CA ALA A 116 10.63 -7.42 -14.81
C ALA A 116 9.23 -7.80 -15.29
N LEU A 117 8.48 -8.59 -14.50
CA LEU A 117 7.15 -9.06 -14.89
C LEU A 117 6.08 -7.96 -14.85
N ALA A 118 6.20 -6.98 -13.95
CA ALA A 118 5.26 -5.88 -13.83
C ALA A 118 5.41 -4.87 -14.98
N VAL A 119 6.63 -4.51 -15.37
CA VAL A 119 6.89 -3.53 -16.44
C VAL A 119 6.33 -3.99 -17.79
N TYR A 120 6.36 -5.30 -18.06
CA TYR A 120 5.81 -5.87 -19.30
C TYR A 120 4.34 -6.28 -19.19
N SER A 121 3.69 -6.06 -18.04
CA SER A 121 2.27 -6.38 -17.87
C SER A 121 1.40 -5.30 -18.52
N PRO A 122 0.42 -5.66 -19.37
CA PRO A 122 -0.56 -4.70 -19.88
C PRO A 122 -1.57 -4.26 -18.80
N GLU A 123 -1.63 -4.96 -17.66
CA GLU A 123 -2.56 -4.71 -16.57
C GLU A 123 -1.89 -3.88 -15.46
N ASN A 124 -2.20 -2.58 -15.42
CA ASN A 124 -1.87 -1.68 -14.31
C ASN A 124 -3.14 -1.32 -13.53
N HIS A 125 -3.06 -1.34 -12.19
CA HIS A 125 -4.16 -1.09 -11.27
C HIS A 125 -3.91 0.15 -10.42
N GLN A 126 -4.91 0.99 -10.24
CA GLN A 126 -4.85 2.07 -9.26
C GLN A 126 -5.26 1.52 -7.90
N TRP A 127 -4.29 1.00 -7.14
CA TRP A 127 -4.47 0.83 -5.71
C TRP A 127 -4.77 2.20 -5.09
N GLY A 128 -5.77 2.28 -4.21
CA GLY A 128 -6.12 3.46 -3.42
C GLY A 128 -6.03 4.80 -4.16
N HIS A 129 -7.16 5.36 -4.61
CA HIS A 129 -7.27 6.61 -5.39
C HIS A 129 -6.66 7.90 -4.78
N ILE A 130 -5.85 7.82 -3.74
CA ILE A 130 -5.37 8.98 -2.98
C ILE A 130 -4.18 9.69 -3.66
N TRP A 131 -3.49 9.04 -4.61
CA TRP A 131 -2.37 9.67 -5.34
C TRP A 131 -2.78 10.82 -6.29
N GLN A 132 -4.07 10.95 -6.60
CA GLN A 132 -4.56 11.91 -7.60
C GLN A 132 -5.40 13.05 -7.01
N GLU A 133 -5.51 13.16 -5.68
CA GLU A 133 -6.24 14.24 -4.99
C GLU A 133 -5.36 15.44 -4.63
#